data_AF-A0A5C7WZN0-F1
#
_entry.id   AF-A0A5C7WZN0-F1
#
_cell.length_a   1.000
_cell.length_b   1.000
_cell.length_c   1.000
_cell.angle_alpha   90.00
_cell.angle_beta   90.00
_cell.angle_gamma   90.00
#
_symmetry.space_group_name_H-M   'P 1'
#
loop_
_entity.id
_entity.type
_entity.pdbx_description
1 polymer ?
#
loop_
_entity_poly.entity_id
_entity_poly.type
_entity_poly.pdbx_seq_one_letter_code
_entity_poly.pdbx_strand_id
1 'polypeptide(L)'
;MKLKPVLVHIGSPKAGSTSIQERLARAARSGGLKPVRYPLWGRERNHNRLTTLYEAHARLPAYWRQHYPADDLNFRRMRRQFRTFLFADLVAASAAVLSAEQLFYFSSDDVARFRRDLESLGFTEFHIVLYVRDPAGFYLSASQQRLKLPGDPRIEDPETFSYGFRRAAGN
;
A
#
# COMPACT_ATOMS: atom_id res chain seq x y z
N MET A 1 17.05 5.50 23.06
CA MET A 1 15.75 5.75 22.37
C MET A 1 14.94 4.47 22.40
N LYS A 2 13.64 4.51 22.71
CA LYS A 2 12.79 3.31 22.66
C LYS A 2 12.52 2.98 21.19
N LEU A 3 12.76 1.73 20.79
CA LEU A 3 12.45 1.28 19.43
C LEU A 3 10.95 1.42 19.18
N LYS A 4 10.60 1.99 18.03
CA LYS A 4 9.21 2.19 17.60
C LYS A 4 8.98 1.33 16.34
N PRO A 5 8.37 0.14 16.47
CA PRO A 5 8.24 -0.78 15.35
C PRO A 5 7.07 -0.42 14.45
N VAL A 6 7.23 -0.69 13.15
CA VAL A 6 6.16 -0.68 12.16
C VAL A 6 6.11 -2.01 11.43
N LEU A 7 4.93 -2.63 11.43
CA LEU A 7 4.65 -3.78 10.59
C LEU A 7 3.99 -3.30 9.30
N VAL A 8 4.62 -3.61 8.17
CA VAL A 8 4.10 -3.33 6.83
C VAL A 8 3.63 -4.64 6.21
N HIS A 9 2.32 -4.81 6.13
CA HIS A 9 1.68 -5.93 5.46
C HIS A 9 1.38 -5.56 4.00
N ILE A 10 1.94 -6.35 3.08
CA ILE A 10 1.80 -6.18 1.64
C ILE A 10 1.16 -7.46 1.10
N GLY A 11 -0.07 -7.34 0.60
CA GLY A 11 -0.73 -8.45 -0.08
C GLY A 11 -0.50 -8.33 -1.58
N SER A 12 -0.04 -9.40 -2.23
CA SER A 12 -0.17 -9.48 -3.67
C SER A 12 -1.65 -9.44 -4.06
N PRO A 13 -2.02 -8.82 -5.20
CA PRO A 13 -3.40 -8.72 -5.64
C PRO A 13 -4.11 -10.07 -5.60
N LYS A 14 -5.29 -10.09 -4.97
CA LYS A 14 -6.14 -11.29 -4.84
C LYS A 14 -5.52 -12.43 -4.04
N ALA A 15 -4.59 -12.16 -3.13
CA ALA A 15 -4.01 -13.15 -2.23
C ALA A 15 -4.76 -13.28 -0.88
N GLY A 16 -6.05 -12.93 -0.81
CA GLY A 16 -6.83 -13.10 0.43
C GLY A 16 -6.51 -12.10 1.57
N SER A 17 -5.68 -11.08 1.30
CA SER A 17 -5.36 -9.95 2.20
C SER A 17 -6.57 -9.22 2.77
N THR A 18 -7.71 -9.28 2.07
CA THR A 18 -8.98 -8.67 2.49
C THR A 18 -9.42 -9.15 3.88
N SER A 19 -9.35 -10.46 4.16
CA SER A 19 -9.78 -11.01 5.45
C SER A 19 -8.92 -10.48 6.62
N ILE A 20 -7.61 -10.36 6.39
CA ILE A 20 -6.64 -9.79 7.34
C ILE A 20 -6.96 -8.29 7.56
N GLN A 21 -7.12 -7.53 6.48
CA GLN A 21 -7.46 -6.11 6.52
C GLN A 21 -8.78 -5.84 7.26
N GLU A 22 -9.80 -6.66 7.04
CA GLU A 22 -11.09 -6.54 7.74
C GLU A 22 -10.97 -6.81 9.24
N ARG A 23 -10.24 -7.87 9.62
CA ARG A 23 -9.98 -8.17 11.03
C ARG A 23 -9.19 -7.04 11.71
N LEU A 24 -8.12 -6.54 11.07
CA LEU A 24 -7.33 -5.42 11.58
C LEU A 24 -8.18 -4.15 11.70
N ALA A 25 -8.98 -3.82 10.69
CA ALA A 25 -9.81 -2.63 10.74
C ALA A 25 -10.89 -2.72 11.83
N ARG A 26 -11.49 -3.90 12.04
CA ARG A 26 -12.44 -4.14 13.14
C ARG A 26 -11.76 -4.02 14.51
N ALA A 27 -10.58 -4.61 14.68
CA ALA A 27 -9.81 -4.51 15.91
C ALA A 27 -9.40 -3.06 16.19
N ALA A 28 -8.98 -2.30 15.18
CA ALA A 28 -8.66 -0.89 15.30
C ALA A 28 -9.86 -0.06 15.79
N ARG A 29 -11.03 -0.23 15.15
CA ARG A 29 -12.27 0.49 15.49
C ARG A 29 -12.79 0.18 16.89
N SER A 30 -12.60 -1.06 17.34
CA SER A 30 -12.98 -1.48 18.70
C SER A 30 -11.92 -1.15 19.76
N GLY A 31 -10.78 -0.57 19.37
CA GLY A 31 -9.67 -0.27 20.27
C GLY A 31 -8.82 -1.49 20.67
N GLY A 32 -9.10 -2.67 20.14
CA GLY A 32 -8.40 -3.92 20.45
C GLY A 32 -6.95 -4.00 19.94
N LEU A 33 -6.49 -3.02 19.17
CA LEU A 33 -5.09 -2.91 18.75
C LEU A 33 -4.25 -2.03 19.66
N LYS A 34 -4.82 -1.29 20.63
CA LYS A 34 -4.03 -0.41 21.50
C LYS A 34 -2.97 -1.21 22.27
N PRO A 35 -1.72 -0.70 22.37
CA PRO A 35 -1.27 0.64 21.99
C PRO A 35 -0.78 0.78 20.53
N VAL A 36 -0.91 -0.25 19.71
CA VAL A 36 -0.57 -0.26 18.27
C VAL A 36 -1.60 0.53 17.47
N ARG A 37 -1.13 1.34 16.53
CA ARG A 37 -2.00 2.12 15.62
C ARG A 37 -2.20 1.43 14.28
N TYR A 38 -3.43 1.49 13.79
CA TYR A 38 -3.85 1.08 12.45
C TYR A 38 -4.72 2.22 11.90
N PRO A 39 -4.12 3.28 11.34
CA PRO A 39 -4.80 4.53 11.01
C PRO A 39 -5.82 4.33 9.88
N LEU A 40 -7.11 4.47 10.19
CA LEU A 40 -8.20 4.30 9.23
C LEU A 40 -8.77 5.64 8.77
N TRP A 41 -8.65 5.94 7.48
CA TRP A 41 -9.32 7.08 6.87
C TRP A 41 -10.79 6.75 6.57
N GLY A 42 -11.71 7.30 7.37
CA GLY A 42 -13.15 7.11 7.21
C GLY A 42 -13.58 5.64 7.31
N ARG A 43 -14.21 5.11 6.25
CA ARG A 43 -14.72 3.73 6.19
C ARG A 43 -13.74 2.73 5.59
N GLU A 44 -12.52 3.14 5.29
CA GLU A 44 -11.51 2.25 4.71
C GLU A 44 -11.16 1.07 5.63
N ARG A 45 -10.65 -0.01 5.04
CA ARG A 45 -10.19 -1.20 5.78
C ARG A 45 -8.69 -1.45 5.64
N ASN A 46 -8.03 -0.69 4.77
CA ASN A 46 -6.63 -0.84 4.42
C ASN A 46 -6.05 0.54 4.10
N HIS A 47 -4.78 0.57 3.72
CA HIS A 47 -4.01 1.78 3.49
C HIS A 47 -3.67 1.95 2.01
N ASN A 48 -4.51 1.43 1.09
CA ASN A 48 -4.27 1.56 -0.35
C ASN A 48 -4.20 3.03 -0.81
N ARG A 49 -4.76 3.97 -0.04
CA ARG A 49 -4.63 5.41 -0.27
C ARG A 49 -3.19 5.92 -0.10
N LEU A 50 -2.28 5.16 0.51
CA LEU A 50 -0.85 5.50 0.58
C LEU A 50 -0.25 5.77 -0.79
N THR A 51 -0.70 5.07 -1.84
CA THR A 51 -0.19 5.32 -3.20
C THR A 51 -0.37 6.75 -3.65
N THR A 52 -1.46 7.41 -3.22
CA THR A 52 -1.71 8.81 -3.55
C THR A 52 -0.65 9.74 -2.96
N LEU A 53 0.07 9.35 -1.91
CA LEU A 53 1.14 10.17 -1.34
C LEU A 53 2.45 10.01 -2.10
N TYR A 54 2.75 8.79 -2.58
CA TYR A 54 4.06 8.45 -3.10
C TYR A 54 4.11 8.38 -4.62
N GLU A 55 3.13 7.77 -5.29
CA GLU A 55 3.18 7.55 -6.73
C GLU A 55 2.84 8.81 -7.53
N ALA A 56 3.43 8.91 -8.73
CA ALA A 56 3.02 9.89 -9.73
C ALA A 56 1.58 9.60 -10.20
N HIS A 57 0.81 10.63 -10.53
CA HIS A 57 -0.60 10.51 -10.90
C HIS A 57 -0.84 9.47 -12.01
N ALA A 58 0.00 9.45 -13.04
CA ALA A 58 -0.08 8.51 -14.15
C ALA A 58 0.05 7.03 -13.75
N ARG A 59 0.71 6.73 -12.62
CA ARG A 59 0.90 5.37 -12.10
C ARG A 59 -0.21 4.94 -11.14
N LEU A 60 -1.05 5.87 -10.68
CA LEU A 60 -2.10 5.54 -9.73
C LEU A 60 -3.12 4.54 -10.33
N PRO A 61 -3.74 3.71 -9.47
CA PRO A 61 -4.88 2.88 -9.84
C PRO A 61 -5.94 3.65 -10.64
N ALA A 62 -6.55 2.96 -11.62
CA ALA A 62 -7.52 3.56 -12.54
C ALA A 62 -8.65 4.32 -11.82
N TYR A 63 -9.13 3.79 -10.69
CA TYR A 63 -10.12 4.45 -9.83
C TYR A 63 -9.71 5.88 -9.47
N TRP A 64 -8.46 6.10 -9.03
CA TRP A 64 -7.98 7.44 -8.67
C TRP A 64 -7.89 8.34 -9.89
N ARG A 65 -7.32 7.85 -11.00
CA ARG A 65 -7.16 8.65 -12.23
C ARG A 65 -8.49 9.07 -12.85
N GLN A 66 -9.53 8.25 -12.71
CA GLN A 66 -10.88 8.55 -13.20
C GLN A 66 -11.62 9.56 -12.32
N HIS A 67 -11.46 9.48 -10.99
CA HIS A 67 -12.13 10.39 -10.06
C HIS A 67 -11.42 11.74 -9.93
N TYR A 68 -10.12 11.77 -10.22
CA TYR A 68 -9.27 12.93 -10.02
C TYR A 68 -8.37 13.13 -11.24
N PRO A 69 -8.61 14.16 -12.08
CA PRO A 69 -7.66 14.58 -13.10
C PRO A 69 -6.29 14.97 -12.53
N ALA A 70 -5.23 14.94 -13.35
CA ALA A 70 -3.84 15.16 -12.91
C ALA A 70 -3.62 16.49 -12.16
N ASP A 71 -4.33 17.54 -12.59
CA ASP A 71 -4.23 18.90 -12.02
C ASP A 71 -5.37 19.27 -11.07
N ASP A 72 -6.15 18.29 -10.61
CA ASP A 72 -7.32 18.55 -9.78
C ASP A 72 -6.94 19.12 -8.40
N LEU A 73 -7.42 20.33 -8.11
CA LEU A 73 -7.27 20.98 -6.80
C LEU A 73 -7.89 20.14 -5.66
N ASN A 74 -8.98 19.44 -5.92
CA ASN A 74 -9.61 18.54 -4.95
C ASN A 74 -8.69 17.36 -4.63
N PHE A 75 -7.97 16.84 -5.62
CA PHE A 75 -7.01 15.76 -5.41
C PHE A 75 -5.83 16.22 -4.55
N ARG A 76 -5.26 17.39 -4.86
CA ARG A 76 -4.19 18.01 -4.04
C ARG A 76 -4.65 18.23 -2.61
N ARG A 77 -5.87 18.74 -2.42
CA ARG A 77 -6.48 18.94 -1.09
C ARG A 77 -6.66 17.62 -0.35
N MET A 78 -7.20 16.60 -1.00
CA MET A 78 -7.39 15.27 -0.43
C MET A 78 -6.05 14.66 0.00
N ARG A 79 -5.02 14.70 -0.85
CA ARG A 79 -3.66 14.20 -0.52
C ARG A 79 -3.11 14.87 0.72
N ARG A 80 -3.23 16.19 0.81
CA ARG A 80 -2.78 16.96 1.98
C ARG A 80 -3.54 16.55 3.25
N GLN A 81 -4.87 16.48 3.18
CA GLN A 81 -5.69 16.08 4.32
C GLN A 81 -5.36 14.65 4.79
N PHE A 82 -5.20 13.71 3.84
CA PHE A 82 -4.83 12.34 4.15
C PHE A 82 -3.44 12.27 4.79
N ARG A 83 -2.44 12.99 4.27
CA ARG A 83 -1.10 13.06 4.88
C ARG A 83 -1.18 13.59 6.30
N THR A 84 -1.88 14.70 6.53
CA THR A 84 -2.02 15.31 7.86
C THR A 84 -2.64 14.33 8.86
N PHE A 85 -3.74 13.67 8.51
CA PHE A 85 -4.37 12.66 9.36
C PHE A 85 -3.42 11.50 9.68
N LEU A 86 -2.83 10.91 8.65
CA LEU A 86 -2.00 9.73 8.79
C LEU A 86 -0.81 10.02 9.71
N PHE A 87 -0.14 11.15 9.48
CA PHE A 87 1.06 11.51 10.23
C PHE A 87 0.72 11.89 11.66
N ALA A 88 -0.41 12.56 11.90
CA ALA A 88 -0.86 12.86 13.27
C ALA A 88 -1.11 11.59 14.09
N ASP A 89 -1.78 10.58 13.52
CA ASP A 89 -2.03 9.31 14.24
C ASP A 89 -0.73 8.50 14.44
N LEU A 90 0.16 8.51 13.45
CA LEU A 90 1.44 7.79 13.50
C LEU A 90 2.47 8.44 14.44
N VAL A 91 2.51 9.77 14.56
CA VAL A 91 3.38 10.47 15.54
C VAL A 91 3.07 9.99 16.95
N ALA A 92 1.80 9.93 17.32
CA ALA A 92 1.34 9.52 18.64
C ALA A 92 1.42 8.00 18.89
N ALA A 93 1.80 7.20 17.88
CA ALA A 93 1.87 5.76 17.98
C ALA A 93 3.13 5.29 18.74
N SER A 94 3.00 4.22 19.53
CA SER A 94 4.15 3.48 20.07
C SER A 94 4.62 2.34 19.14
N ALA A 95 3.71 1.88 18.28
CA ALA A 95 3.93 0.92 17.21
C ALA A 95 2.81 1.10 16.18
N ALA A 96 3.01 0.68 14.93
CA ALA A 96 2.00 0.78 13.89
C ALA A 96 1.92 -0.46 13.00
N VAL A 97 0.74 -0.68 12.43
CA VAL A 97 0.52 -1.65 11.36
C VAL A 97 -0.02 -0.89 10.15
N LEU A 98 0.68 -0.98 9.04
CA LEU A 98 0.26 -0.46 7.74
C LEU A 98 0.03 -1.63 6.80
N SER A 99 -1.19 -1.75 6.28
CA SER A 99 -1.62 -2.88 5.46
C SER A 99 -2.21 -2.38 4.15
N ALA A 100 -1.55 -2.67 3.03
CA ALA A 100 -1.97 -2.20 1.72
C ALA A 100 -1.48 -3.14 0.62
N GLU A 101 -2.41 -3.53 -0.25
CA GLU A 101 -2.09 -4.33 -1.45
C GLU A 101 -1.32 -3.48 -2.47
N GLN A 102 -1.58 -2.19 -2.52
CA GLN A 102 -0.98 -1.33 -3.53
C GLN A 102 0.52 -1.09 -3.30
N LEU A 103 1.04 -1.31 -2.09
CA LEU A 103 2.49 -1.26 -1.82
C LEU A 103 3.26 -2.31 -2.63
N PHE A 104 2.59 -3.34 -3.12
CA PHE A 104 3.14 -4.34 -4.04
C PHE A 104 3.69 -3.71 -5.33
N TYR A 105 3.19 -2.54 -5.73
CA TYR A 105 3.56 -1.86 -6.98
C TYR A 105 4.53 -0.68 -6.77
N PHE A 106 5.02 -0.46 -5.55
CA PHE A 106 5.96 0.60 -5.27
C PHE A 106 7.28 0.37 -6.01
N SER A 107 7.82 1.43 -6.60
CA SER A 107 9.21 1.44 -7.07
C SER A 107 10.18 1.59 -5.91
N SER A 108 11.47 1.35 -6.14
CA SER A 108 12.53 1.61 -5.16
C SER A 108 12.46 3.03 -4.58
N ASP A 109 12.18 4.02 -5.43
CA ASP A 109 12.09 5.43 -5.01
C ASP A 109 10.86 5.68 -4.14
N ASP A 110 9.73 5.03 -4.46
CA ASP A 110 8.51 5.11 -3.65
C ASP A 110 8.74 4.50 -2.27
N VAL A 111 9.41 3.34 -2.20
CA VAL A 111 9.81 2.67 -0.94
C VAL A 111 10.76 3.56 -0.15
N ALA A 112 11.78 4.15 -0.78
CA ALA A 112 12.74 5.02 -0.10
C ALA A 112 12.08 6.28 0.47
N ARG A 113 11.12 6.89 -0.25
CA ARG A 113 10.34 8.03 0.28
C ARG A 113 9.44 7.62 1.43
N PHE A 114 8.72 6.50 1.29
CA PHE A 114 7.85 5.96 2.33
C PHE A 114 8.63 5.62 3.61
N ARG A 115 9.77 4.96 3.48
CA ARG A 115 10.67 4.64 4.60
C ARG A 115 11.16 5.91 5.30
N ARG A 116 11.68 6.89 4.55
CA ARG A 116 12.14 8.17 5.13
C ARG A 116 11.05 8.91 5.89
N ASP A 117 9.83 8.93 5.35
CA ASP A 117 8.68 9.51 6.03
C ASP A 117 8.42 8.79 7.37
N LEU A 118 8.43 7.46 7.41
CA LEU A 118 8.23 6.70 8.66
C LEU A 118 9.39 6.89 9.66
N GLU A 119 10.63 6.90 9.19
CA GLU A 119 11.81 7.18 10.02
C GLU A 119 11.74 8.58 10.64
N SER A 120 11.24 9.58 9.89
CA SER A 120 11.03 10.94 10.41
C SER A 120 9.98 11.02 11.52
N LEU A 121 9.10 10.02 11.62
CA LEU A 121 8.11 9.86 12.71
C LEU A 121 8.66 9.02 13.88
N GLY A 122 9.94 8.65 13.83
CA GLY A 122 10.64 7.88 14.85
C GLY A 122 10.55 6.37 14.69
N PHE A 123 9.95 5.83 13.62
CA PHE A 123 9.93 4.39 13.39
C PHE A 123 11.32 3.91 12.94
N THR A 124 11.96 3.06 13.75
CA THR A 124 13.33 2.58 13.51
C THR A 124 13.42 1.07 13.27
N GLU A 125 12.31 0.36 13.48
CA GLU A 125 12.24 -1.09 13.31
C GLU A 125 11.10 -1.43 12.34
N PHE A 126 11.44 -2.14 11.27
CA PHE A 126 10.52 -2.45 10.17
C PHE A 126 10.33 -3.96 10.05
N HIS A 127 9.10 -4.43 10.24
CA HIS A 127 8.72 -5.81 9.97
C HIS A 127 7.91 -5.85 8.68
N ILE A 128 8.45 -6.47 7.65
CA ILE A 128 7.77 -6.58 6.35
C ILE A 128 7.14 -7.96 6.23
N VAL A 129 5.82 -7.99 6.06
CA VAL A 129 5.06 -9.22 5.81
C VAL A 129 4.50 -9.14 4.40
N LEU A 130 5.14 -9.85 3.46
CA LEU A 130 4.70 -9.93 2.07
C LEU A 130 3.96 -11.25 1.83
N TYR A 131 2.67 -11.17 1.54
CA TYR A 131 1.84 -12.32 1.21
C TYR A 131 1.76 -12.49 -0.32
N VAL A 132 2.57 -13.43 -0.83
CA VAL A 132 2.74 -13.68 -2.26
C VAL A 132 1.83 -14.83 -2.70
N ARG A 133 1.08 -14.63 -3.78
CA ARG A 133 0.30 -15.67 -4.45
C ARG A 133 1.22 -16.57 -5.27
N ASP A 134 0.79 -17.80 -5.54
CA ASP A 134 1.42 -18.63 -6.56
C ASP A 134 1.63 -17.82 -7.87
N PRO A 135 2.86 -17.79 -8.44
CA PRO A 135 3.17 -16.97 -9.61
C PRO A 135 2.26 -17.22 -10.82
N ALA A 136 1.98 -18.49 -11.13
CA ALA A 136 1.11 -18.85 -12.26
C ALA A 136 -0.33 -18.40 -12.00
N GLY A 137 -0.83 -18.61 -10.79
CA GLY A 137 -2.14 -18.13 -10.37
C GLY A 137 -2.28 -16.60 -10.37
N PHE A 138 -1.21 -15.89 -10.02
CA PHE A 138 -1.16 -14.44 -10.12
C PHE A 138 -1.13 -13.96 -11.56
N TYR A 139 -0.25 -14.54 -12.39
CA TYR A 139 -0.16 -14.24 -13.82
C TYR A 139 -1.53 -14.37 -14.49
N LEU A 140 -2.17 -15.53 -14.33
CA LEU A 140 -3.50 -15.77 -14.91
C LEU A 140 -4.53 -14.74 -14.43
N SER A 141 -4.54 -14.44 -13.13
CA SER A 141 -5.45 -13.44 -12.57
C SER A 141 -5.19 -12.04 -13.11
N ALA A 142 -3.92 -11.64 -13.29
CA ALA A 142 -3.54 -10.33 -13.81
C ALA A 142 -3.91 -10.21 -15.30
N SER A 143 -3.60 -11.24 -16.09
CA SER A 143 -3.95 -11.34 -17.51
C SER A 143 -5.46 -11.22 -17.73
N GLN A 144 -6.27 -11.94 -16.93
CA GLN A 144 -7.72 -11.84 -16.99
C GLN A 144 -8.25 -10.44 -16.67
N GLN A 145 -7.66 -9.74 -15.70
CA GLN A 145 -8.06 -8.37 -15.37
C GLN A 145 -7.68 -7.41 -16.51
N ARG A 146 -6.50 -7.57 -17.10
CA ARG A 146 -6.04 -6.72 -18.20
C ARG A 146 -6.93 -6.86 -19.44
N LEU A 147 -7.33 -8.08 -19.81
CA LEU A 147 -8.26 -8.33 -20.91
C LEU A 147 -9.66 -7.74 -20.70
N LYS A 148 -10.07 -7.50 -19.45
CA LYS A 148 -11.38 -6.89 -19.12
C LYS A 148 -11.37 -5.37 -19.16
N LEU A 149 -10.19 -4.74 -19.13
CA LEU A 149 -10.07 -3.29 -19.11
C LEU A 149 -10.02 -2.75 -20.55
N PRO A 150 -10.74 -1.66 -20.87
CA PRO A 150 -10.59 -1.00 -22.16
C PRO A 150 -9.17 -0.44 -22.28
N GLY A 151 -8.46 -0.80 -23.36
CA GLY A 151 -7.08 -0.38 -23.60
C GLY A 151 -6.25 -1.44 -24.33
N ASP A 152 -4.96 -1.42 -24.06
CA ASP A 152 -3.96 -2.32 -24.66
C ASP A 152 -4.06 -3.73 -24.05
N PRO A 153 -4.44 -4.76 -24.84
CA PRO A 153 -4.65 -6.12 -24.36
C PRO A 153 -3.35 -6.90 -24.24
N ARG A 154 -2.16 -6.29 -24.47
CA ARG A 154 -0.89 -7.01 -24.38
C ARG A 154 -0.71 -7.62 -22.98
N ILE A 155 -0.61 -8.94 -22.99
CA ILE A 155 -0.28 -9.75 -21.82
C ILE A 155 1.23 -10.01 -21.88
N GLU A 156 1.88 -10.02 -20.72
CA GLU A 156 3.28 -10.39 -20.60
C GLU A 156 3.49 -11.84 -21.04
N ASP A 157 4.61 -12.15 -21.67
CA ASP A 157 4.94 -13.52 -22.06
C ASP A 157 5.13 -14.38 -20.78
N PRO A 158 4.37 -15.47 -20.60
CA PRO A 158 4.46 -16.30 -19.41
C PRO A 158 5.85 -16.91 -19.20
N GLU A 159 6.65 -17.10 -20.26
CA GLU A 159 8.03 -17.61 -20.16
C GLU A 159 8.97 -16.59 -19.50
N THR A 160 8.64 -15.30 -19.61
CA THR A 160 9.45 -14.21 -19.07
C THR A 160 8.91 -13.67 -17.74
N PHE A 161 7.66 -14.01 -17.40
CA PHE A 161 7.00 -13.52 -16.20
C PHE A 161 7.72 -13.98 -14.93
N SER A 162 8.05 -13.04 -14.07
CA SER A 162 8.60 -13.33 -12.75
C SER A 162 8.29 -12.21 -11.76
N TYR A 163 8.24 -12.57 -10.46
CA TYR A 163 8.17 -11.55 -9.43
C TYR A 163 9.51 -10.80 -9.29
N GLY A 164 9.44 -9.46 -9.28
CA GLY A 164 10.61 -8.60 -9.13
C GLY A 164 11.21 -8.50 -7.72
N PHE A 165 10.70 -9.23 -6.72
CA PHE A 165 11.07 -9.03 -5.31
C PHE A 165 12.54 -9.30 -4.99
N ARG A 166 13.17 -10.26 -5.67
CA ARG A 166 14.57 -10.63 -5.38
C ARG A 166 15.60 -9.77 -6.11
N ARG A 167 15.20 -9.08 -7.19
CA ARG A 167 16.12 -8.20 -7.95
C ARG A 167 16.46 -6.92 -7.19
N ALA A 168 15.58 -6.47 -6.29
CA ALA A 168 15.81 -5.28 -5.46
C ALA A 168 16.83 -5.47 -4.32
N ALA A 169 17.27 -6.70 -4.04
CA ALA A 169 18.27 -7.00 -3.01
C ALA A 169 19.72 -7.01 -3.53
N GLY A 170 19.93 -6.73 -4.82
CA GLY A 170 21.24 -6.74 -5.48
C GLY A 170 21.61 -5.40 -6.10
N ASN A 171 21.66 -4.35 -5.28
CA ASN A 171 22.36 -3.08 -5.53
C ASN A 171 22.89 -2.56 -4.19
#